data_AF-A0AAW6CJB8-F1
#
_entry.id   AF-A0AAW6CJB8-F1
#
_cell.length_a   1.000
_cell.length_b   1.000
_cell.length_c   1.000
_cell.angle_alpha   90.00
_cell.angle_beta   90.00
_cell.angle_gamma   90.00
#
_symmetry.space_group_name_H-M   'P 1'
#
loop_
_entity.id
_entity.type
_entity.pdbx_description
1 polymer ?
#
loop_
_entity_poly.entity_id
_entity_poly.type
_entity_poly.pdbx_seq_one_letter_code
_entity_poly.pdbx_strand_id
1 'polypeptide(L)'
;MSNNTPELSDVLLYDPGYLNPELPTGFWFCADPEDVLAVQINAGCLRASAGWEALSRHERFFLQFCYVLVVCGDPEKRAVMVRELRQRLPNVILLAVEDKGFCRCKSVRDLRATCGLRAVERMLLEAVEIPAYGLLDLADVSAPDVSKLDKVLFGISNLDRATGGAVMGELSVWTGKRGEGKSTLLDQFLLEAIDQGQPVCAYSGELPAWKFKYWASLQAAGPKNLQVRKDQLSGREIPHPTPFAQQMIDEWWRGRFLLYDIGTSTYHDAANILRVFRYAHRRYGAKVYLVDNLMTARFRGNDRDFYRAQSEFVAELASFAHDNNVHVHLVAHPRKTDRISDSDEVAGIGDVTNLADNVYVLEKEEREDRQQDSVLTILKNRFFGERGRSIGLNFERRSKRFYKSGTGNPDKVYGWALSGRQAVVDLPEGGEDPFP
;
A
#
# COMPACT_ATOMS: atom_id res chain seq x y z
N MET A 1 -26.41 -27.16 15.99
CA MET A 1 -25.08 -27.78 15.85
C MET A 1 -24.36 -27.56 17.17
N SER A 2 -24.00 -28.63 17.87
CA SER A 2 -23.36 -28.57 19.19
C SER A 2 -21.99 -27.89 19.09
N ASN A 3 -21.79 -26.84 19.88
CA ASN A 3 -20.47 -26.26 20.14
C ASN A 3 -19.67 -27.25 21.02
N ASN A 4 -19.13 -28.32 20.42
CA ASN A 4 -18.09 -29.12 21.07
C ASN A 4 -16.78 -28.35 20.94
N THR A 5 -16.50 -27.53 21.95
CA THR A 5 -15.15 -26.97 22.13
C THR A 5 -14.25 -28.14 22.55
N PRO A 6 -13.12 -28.41 21.86
CA PRO A 6 -12.21 -29.46 22.28
C PRO A 6 -11.73 -29.16 23.70
N GLU A 7 -11.62 -30.18 24.54
CA GLU A 7 -11.07 -30.02 25.88
C GLU A 7 -9.56 -29.76 25.80
N LEU A 8 -8.98 -29.13 26.82
CA LEU A 8 -7.53 -28.86 26.84
C LEU A 8 -6.70 -30.15 26.66
N SER A 9 -7.21 -31.25 27.19
CA SER A 9 -6.68 -32.62 27.07
C SER A 9 -6.69 -33.15 25.64
N ASP A 10 -7.55 -32.64 24.74
CA ASP A 10 -7.58 -32.99 23.32
C ASP A 10 -6.51 -32.24 22.49
N VAL A 11 -6.00 -31.14 23.04
CA VAL A 11 -5.07 -30.22 22.36
C VAL A 11 -3.64 -30.39 22.88
N LEU A 12 -3.47 -30.46 24.19
CA LEU A 12 -2.17 -30.58 24.85
C LEU A 12 -1.98 -31.97 25.46
N LEU A 13 -0.74 -32.43 25.42
CA LEU A 13 -0.27 -33.55 26.21
C LEU A 13 0.50 -32.99 27.41
N TYR A 14 -0.01 -33.23 28.62
CA TYR A 14 0.59 -32.84 29.89
C TYR A 14 0.13 -33.81 30.98
N ASP A 15 0.79 -33.80 32.14
CA ASP A 15 0.37 -34.57 33.31
C ASP A 15 -0.34 -33.65 34.33
N PRO A 16 -1.66 -33.82 34.56
CA PRO A 16 -2.41 -32.99 35.51
C PRO A 16 -1.85 -33.03 36.94
N GLY A 17 -1.21 -34.13 37.36
CA GLY A 17 -0.64 -34.26 38.69
C GLY A 17 0.61 -33.41 38.93
N TYR A 18 1.24 -32.92 37.85
CA TYR A 18 2.44 -32.09 37.89
C TYR A 18 2.19 -30.64 37.43
N LEU A 19 0.92 -30.24 37.27
CA LEU A 19 0.55 -28.85 37.03
C LEU A 19 0.36 -28.11 38.37
N ASN A 20 1.22 -27.14 38.62
CA ASN A 20 1.10 -26.17 39.69
C ASN A 20 1.44 -24.75 39.19
N PRO A 21 0.44 -23.96 38.77
CA PRO A 21 0.65 -22.59 38.28
C PRO A 21 1.21 -21.61 39.33
N GLU A 22 1.12 -21.93 40.63
CA GLU A 22 1.68 -21.09 41.70
C GLU A 22 3.21 -21.13 41.75
N LEU A 23 3.84 -22.13 41.11
CA LEU A 23 5.29 -22.21 41.03
C LEU A 23 5.85 -21.17 40.05
N PRO A 24 6.96 -20.50 40.38
CA PRO A 24 7.58 -19.48 39.53
C PRO A 24 8.31 -20.07 38.32
N THR A 25 8.11 -21.34 37.98
CA THR A 25 8.83 -22.06 36.92
C THR A 25 8.23 -21.81 35.53
N GLY A 26 7.06 -21.16 35.45
CA GLY A 26 6.30 -21.00 34.22
C GLY A 26 5.78 -22.33 33.64
N PHE A 27 5.18 -22.27 32.46
CA PHE A 27 4.76 -23.45 31.70
C PHE A 27 5.79 -23.80 30.62
N TRP A 28 6.32 -25.02 30.64
CA TRP A 28 7.34 -25.51 29.73
C TRP A 28 6.69 -26.15 28.51
N PHE A 29 6.69 -25.42 27.40
CA PHE A 29 6.15 -25.87 26.13
C PHE A 29 7.23 -26.63 25.35
N CYS A 30 7.17 -27.96 25.43
CA CYS A 30 8.14 -28.87 24.83
C CYS A 30 7.76 -29.24 23.40
N ALA A 31 8.75 -29.65 22.61
CA ALA A 31 8.54 -30.10 21.23
C ALA A 31 7.86 -31.48 21.14
N ASP A 32 8.14 -32.35 22.11
CA ASP A 32 7.68 -33.74 22.10
C ASP A 32 7.37 -34.28 23.51
N PRO A 33 6.65 -35.41 23.61
CA PRO A 33 6.28 -36.02 24.88
C PRO A 33 7.45 -36.48 25.75
N GLU A 34 8.59 -36.82 25.15
CA GLU A 34 9.74 -37.31 25.90
C GLU A 34 10.40 -36.16 26.68
N ASP A 35 10.48 -34.98 26.07
CA ASP A 35 10.92 -33.76 26.74
C ASP A 35 9.93 -33.32 27.83
N VAL A 36 8.62 -33.51 27.64
CA VAL A 36 7.62 -33.28 28.71
C VAL A 36 7.90 -34.15 29.94
N LEU A 37 8.20 -35.45 29.73
CA LEU A 37 8.58 -36.36 30.81
C LEU A 37 9.95 -36.00 31.43
N ALA A 38 10.85 -35.40 30.65
CA ALA A 38 12.15 -34.95 31.15
C ALA A 38 12.02 -33.69 32.03
N VAL A 39 11.06 -32.81 31.79
CA VAL A 39 10.82 -31.62 32.61
C VAL A 39 9.88 -31.90 33.79
N GLN A 40 8.82 -32.68 33.57
CA GLN A 40 7.76 -33.06 34.51
C GLN A 40 6.88 -31.91 35.00
N ILE A 41 7.44 -30.96 35.75
CA ILE A 41 6.66 -29.90 36.41
C ILE A 41 6.25 -28.84 35.39
N ASN A 42 4.95 -28.52 35.36
CA ASN A 42 4.38 -27.51 34.48
C ASN A 42 4.74 -27.69 33.00
N ALA A 43 4.96 -28.93 32.55
CA ALA A 43 5.40 -29.22 31.19
C ALA A 43 4.26 -29.78 30.34
N GLY A 44 4.25 -29.40 29.06
CA GLY A 44 3.37 -30.00 28.07
C GLY A 44 3.81 -29.75 26.65
N CYS A 45 3.25 -30.51 25.71
CA CYS A 45 3.48 -30.33 24.28
C CYS A 45 2.16 -30.37 23.51
N LEU A 46 2.16 -29.87 22.28
CA LEU A 46 1.01 -30.03 21.38
C LEU A 46 0.82 -31.52 21.03
N ARG A 47 -0.42 -32.00 21.04
CA ARG A 47 -0.71 -33.36 20.54
C ARG A 47 -0.53 -33.43 19.03
N ALA A 48 -0.04 -34.57 18.54
CA ALA A 48 0.10 -34.81 17.11
C ALA A 48 -1.23 -34.75 16.34
N SER A 49 -2.36 -35.00 17.02
CA SER A 49 -3.72 -34.90 16.46
C SER A 49 -4.29 -33.48 16.46
N ALA A 50 -3.62 -32.52 17.10
CA ALA A 50 -4.11 -31.17 17.28
C ALA A 50 -3.33 -30.17 16.41
N GLY A 51 -4.06 -29.23 15.79
CA GLY A 51 -3.46 -28.10 15.08
C GLY A 51 -3.18 -26.92 16.03
N TRP A 52 -2.19 -26.10 15.67
CA TRP A 52 -1.83 -24.86 16.39
C TRP A 52 -3.01 -23.91 16.62
N GLU A 53 -3.99 -23.92 15.72
CA GLU A 53 -5.20 -23.06 15.80
C GLU A 53 -6.02 -23.28 17.07
N ALA A 54 -6.01 -24.51 17.61
CA ALA A 54 -6.77 -24.88 18.79
C ALA A 54 -6.26 -24.16 20.06
N LEU A 55 -4.97 -23.79 20.10
CA LEU A 55 -4.37 -23.11 21.26
C LEU A 55 -5.00 -21.75 21.57
N SER A 56 -5.44 -21.02 20.54
CA SER A 56 -6.07 -19.69 20.68
C SER A 56 -7.30 -19.71 21.62
N ARG A 57 -7.99 -20.87 21.72
CA ARG A 57 -9.18 -21.03 22.56
C ARG A 57 -8.86 -21.30 24.03
N HIS A 58 -7.61 -21.64 24.33
CA HIS A 58 -7.13 -22.02 25.65
C HIS A 58 -6.12 -21.02 26.23
N GLU A 59 -6.05 -19.79 25.72
CA GLU A 59 -5.14 -18.75 26.23
C GLU A 59 -5.26 -18.53 27.74
N ARG A 60 -6.48 -18.61 28.28
CA ARG A 60 -6.76 -18.51 29.73
C ARG A 60 -6.00 -19.52 30.57
N PHE A 61 -5.68 -20.70 30.05
CA PHE A 61 -4.87 -21.70 30.74
C PHE A 61 -3.42 -21.21 30.88
N PHE A 62 -2.83 -20.72 29.80
CA PHE A 62 -1.44 -20.25 29.79
C PHE A 62 -1.24 -18.98 30.65
N LEU A 63 -2.26 -18.12 30.74
CA LEU A 63 -2.25 -16.92 31.59
C LEU A 63 -2.22 -17.23 33.11
N GLN A 64 -2.42 -18.48 33.51
CA GLN A 64 -2.26 -18.89 34.91
C GLN A 64 -0.78 -18.97 35.31
N PHE A 65 0.13 -19.05 34.33
CA PHE A 65 1.56 -19.15 34.55
C PHE A 65 2.23 -17.79 34.32
N CYS A 66 3.34 -17.54 35.01
CA CYS A 66 4.10 -16.29 34.88
C CYS A 66 4.68 -16.07 33.48
N TYR A 67 5.03 -17.14 32.78
CA TYR A 67 5.47 -17.15 31.38
C TYR A 67 5.29 -18.55 30.79
N VAL A 68 5.35 -18.63 29.46
CA VAL A 68 5.50 -19.88 28.70
C VAL A 68 6.91 -19.94 28.14
N LEU A 69 7.65 -20.99 28.51
CA LEU A 69 9.00 -21.25 28.04
C LEU A 69 8.95 -22.26 26.89
N VAL A 70 9.38 -21.84 25.70
CA VAL A 70 9.53 -22.71 24.53
C VAL A 70 10.86 -23.44 24.61
N VAL A 71 10.80 -24.77 24.63
CA VAL A 71 11.98 -25.61 24.74
C VAL A 71 12.02 -26.61 23.59
N CYS A 72 12.92 -26.35 22.64
CA CYS A 72 13.20 -27.21 21.51
C CYS A 72 14.68 -27.06 21.09
N GLY A 73 15.41 -28.16 21.07
CA GLY A 73 16.83 -28.17 20.71
C GLY A 73 17.09 -28.03 19.21
N ASP A 74 16.06 -28.15 18.38
CA ASP A 74 16.11 -27.93 16.93
C ASP A 74 15.74 -26.47 16.61
N PRO A 75 16.67 -25.66 16.07
CA PRO A 75 16.42 -24.23 15.81
C PRO A 75 15.28 -23.97 14.83
N GLU A 76 15.11 -24.80 13.80
CA GLU A 76 14.07 -24.61 12.78
C GLU A 76 12.68 -24.88 13.38
N LYS A 77 12.56 -25.97 14.15
CA LYS A 77 11.31 -26.29 14.86
C LYS A 77 11.00 -25.26 15.93
N ARG A 78 12.01 -24.83 16.70
CA ARG A 78 11.86 -23.78 17.70
C ARG A 78 11.31 -22.49 17.09
N ALA A 79 11.83 -22.07 15.93
CA ALA A 79 11.34 -20.88 15.23
C ALA A 79 9.85 -21.01 14.83
N VAL A 80 9.42 -22.19 14.37
CA VAL A 80 8.00 -22.46 14.06
C VAL A 80 7.14 -22.42 15.32
N MET A 81 7.56 -23.07 16.41
CA MET A 81 6.84 -23.07 17.69
C MET A 81 6.67 -21.66 18.25
N VAL A 82 7.75 -20.87 18.26
CA VAL A 82 7.73 -19.47 18.70
C VAL A 82 6.78 -18.65 17.84
N ARG A 83 6.83 -18.79 16.51
CA ARG A 83 5.94 -18.07 15.60
C ARG A 83 4.46 -18.38 15.87
N GLU A 84 4.11 -19.65 15.98
CA GLU A 84 2.72 -20.07 16.22
C GLU A 84 2.23 -19.65 17.61
N LEU A 85 3.01 -19.86 18.67
CA LEU A 85 2.63 -19.43 20.02
C LEU A 85 2.48 -17.92 20.10
N ARG A 86 3.41 -17.16 19.52
CA ARG A 86 3.38 -15.69 19.49
C ARG A 86 2.15 -15.15 18.75
N GLN A 87 1.71 -15.82 17.68
CA GLN A 87 0.53 -15.42 16.91
C GLN A 87 -0.79 -15.79 17.61
N ARG A 88 -0.82 -16.90 18.36
CA ARG A 88 -2.06 -17.46 18.92
C ARG A 88 -2.29 -17.13 20.40
N LEU A 89 -1.23 -16.77 21.12
CA LEU A 89 -1.24 -16.42 22.55
C LEU A 89 -0.65 -15.01 22.76
N PRO A 90 -1.28 -13.94 22.24
CA PRO A 90 -0.70 -12.60 22.22
C PRO A 90 -0.51 -11.98 23.61
N ASN A 91 -1.26 -12.43 24.62
CA ASN A 91 -1.18 -11.87 25.97
C ASN A 91 -0.23 -12.65 26.91
N VAL A 92 0.36 -13.73 26.42
CA VAL A 92 1.22 -14.60 27.22
C VAL A 92 2.67 -14.18 27.03
N ILE A 93 3.38 -14.00 28.15
CA ILE A 93 4.82 -13.75 28.14
C ILE A 93 5.51 -15.02 27.61
N LEU A 94 6.17 -14.90 26.46
CA LEU A 94 6.86 -16.00 25.81
C LEU A 94 8.36 -15.85 25.99
N LEU A 95 8.99 -16.90 26.51
CA LEU A 95 10.43 -17.03 26.58
C LEU A 95 10.85 -18.17 25.65
N ALA A 96 11.98 -18.04 24.96
CA ALA A 96 12.57 -19.13 24.18
C ALA A 96 14.00 -19.39 24.64
N VAL A 97 14.34 -20.66 24.86
CA VAL A 97 15.71 -21.04 25.24
C VAL A 97 16.62 -20.98 24.02
N GLU A 98 17.73 -20.25 24.14
CA GLU A 98 18.77 -20.21 23.09
C GLU A 98 19.55 -21.52 22.99
N ASP A 99 20.25 -21.74 21.87
CA ASP A 99 21.05 -22.95 21.64
C ASP A 99 22.12 -23.19 22.72
N LYS A 100 22.62 -22.12 23.35
CA LYS A 100 23.57 -22.22 24.47
C LYS A 100 22.99 -22.98 25.66
N GLY A 101 21.69 -22.80 25.93
CA GLY A 101 20.99 -23.47 27.02
C GLY A 101 20.95 -25.00 26.88
N PHE A 102 21.07 -25.52 25.67
CA PHE A 102 21.07 -26.97 25.41
C PHE A 102 22.45 -27.63 25.60
N CYS A 103 23.53 -26.88 25.87
CA CYS A 103 24.87 -27.44 26.15
C CYS A 103 25.36 -28.49 25.12
N ARG A 104 25.04 -28.30 23.82
CA ARG A 104 25.31 -29.24 22.69
C ARG A 104 24.47 -30.53 22.68
N CYS A 105 23.48 -30.67 23.54
CA CYS A 105 22.48 -31.73 23.50
C CYS A 105 21.38 -31.42 22.48
N LYS A 106 20.73 -32.46 21.94
CA LYS A 106 19.68 -32.32 20.91
C LYS A 106 18.27 -32.15 21.48
N SER A 107 18.06 -32.57 22.72
CA SER A 107 16.77 -32.54 23.42
C SER A 107 16.96 -32.25 24.91
N VAL A 108 15.88 -31.91 25.60
CA VAL A 108 15.89 -31.72 27.06
C VAL A 108 16.15 -33.05 27.76
N ARG A 109 15.62 -34.15 27.22
CA ARG A 109 15.90 -35.50 27.66
C ARG A 109 17.40 -35.82 27.66
N ASP A 110 18.08 -35.56 26.55
CA ASP A 110 19.52 -35.80 26.41
C ASP A 110 20.32 -34.95 27.40
N LEU A 111 19.90 -33.70 27.57
CA LEU A 111 20.49 -32.78 28.55
C LEU A 111 20.34 -33.30 29.98
N ARG A 112 19.14 -33.75 30.36
CA ARG A 112 18.88 -34.32 31.69
C ARG A 112 19.67 -35.60 31.93
N ALA A 113 19.77 -36.47 30.93
CA ALA A 113 20.51 -37.73 31.02
C ALA A 113 22.03 -37.49 31.16
N THR A 114 22.57 -36.50 30.46
CA THR A 114 24.01 -36.22 30.41
C THR A 114 24.48 -35.33 31.56
N CYS A 115 23.73 -34.28 31.87
CA CYS A 115 24.14 -33.19 32.76
C CYS A 115 23.30 -33.09 34.04
N GLY A 116 22.24 -33.91 34.17
CA GLY A 116 21.37 -33.95 35.35
C GLY A 116 20.30 -32.86 35.38
N LEU A 117 19.45 -32.91 36.41
CA LEU A 117 18.28 -32.02 36.57
C LEU A 117 18.66 -30.53 36.68
N ARG A 118 19.78 -30.23 37.35
CA ARG A 118 20.27 -28.84 37.51
C ARG A 118 20.59 -28.17 36.18
N ALA A 119 20.94 -28.94 35.15
CA ALA A 119 21.20 -28.39 33.82
C ALA A 119 19.91 -27.93 33.13
N VAL A 120 18.81 -28.67 33.35
CA VAL A 120 17.47 -28.29 32.84
C VAL A 120 17.02 -26.99 33.51
N GLU A 121 17.14 -26.88 34.84
CA GLU A 121 16.77 -25.65 35.57
C GLU A 121 17.58 -24.42 35.10
N ARG A 122 18.86 -24.62 34.73
CA ARG A 122 19.71 -23.54 34.19
C ARG A 122 19.28 -23.03 32.83
N MET A 123 18.46 -23.76 32.07
CA MET A 123 17.94 -23.29 30.77
C MET A 123 17.16 -21.98 30.88
N LEU A 124 16.53 -21.73 32.04
CA LEU A 124 15.84 -20.47 32.33
C LEU A 124 16.77 -19.25 32.30
N LEU A 125 18.05 -19.43 32.64
CA LEU A 125 19.03 -18.34 32.63
C LEU A 125 19.48 -17.97 31.21
N GLU A 126 19.30 -18.88 30.26
CA GLU A 126 19.64 -18.72 28.84
C GLU A 126 18.38 -18.52 27.98
N ALA A 127 17.26 -18.19 28.61
CA ALA A 127 16.01 -17.89 27.93
C ALA A 127 15.93 -16.40 27.59
N VAL A 128 15.52 -16.10 26.36
CA VAL A 128 15.30 -14.73 25.89
C VAL A 128 13.81 -14.48 25.75
N GLU A 129 13.38 -13.30 26.17
CA GLU A 129 12.00 -12.86 25.99
C GLU A 129 11.70 -12.62 24.51
N ILE A 130 10.62 -13.23 24.04
CA ILE A 130 10.10 -13.00 22.71
C ILE A 130 9.04 -11.90 22.82
N PRO A 131 9.28 -10.70 22.26
CA PRO A 131 8.32 -9.62 22.35
C PRO A 131 6.99 -10.02 21.71
N ALA A 132 5.88 -9.47 22.23
CA ALA A 132 4.55 -9.72 21.68
C ALA A 132 4.48 -9.43 20.17
N TYR A 133 3.60 -10.11 19.45
CA TYR A 133 3.43 -9.88 18.00
C TYR A 133 3.07 -8.41 17.74
N GLY A 134 3.81 -7.76 16.85
CA GLY A 134 3.62 -6.34 16.51
C GLY A 134 4.22 -5.34 17.50
N LEU A 135 4.75 -5.80 18.64
CA LEU A 135 5.57 -4.97 19.52
C LEU A 135 7.02 -5.05 19.05
N LEU A 136 7.59 -3.89 18.71
CA LEU A 136 8.97 -3.75 18.26
C LEU A 136 9.73 -2.87 19.27
N ASP A 137 10.96 -3.24 19.60
CA ASP A 137 11.88 -2.32 20.25
C ASP A 137 12.32 -1.28 19.23
N LEU A 138 12.15 0.01 19.55
CA LEU A 138 12.52 1.10 18.67
C LEU A 138 14.01 1.11 18.34
N ALA A 139 14.87 0.61 19.23
CA ALA A 139 16.32 0.51 19.00
C ALA A 139 16.66 -0.47 17.86
N ASP A 140 15.82 -1.47 17.62
CA ASP A 140 16.00 -2.47 16.56
C ASP A 140 15.39 -2.03 15.22
N VAL A 141 14.58 -0.97 15.22
CA VAL A 141 13.98 -0.43 14.01
C VAL A 141 15.02 0.40 13.25
N SER A 142 15.43 -0.08 12.09
CA SER A 142 16.32 0.67 11.19
C SER A 142 15.60 1.91 10.66
N ALA A 143 16.11 3.10 10.99
CA ALA A 143 15.59 4.36 10.46
C ALA A 143 15.83 4.43 8.94
N PRO A 144 14.78 4.52 8.11
CA PRO A 144 14.96 4.64 6.67
C PRO A 144 15.57 6.00 6.31
N ASP A 145 16.39 6.03 5.27
CA ASP A 145 16.84 7.28 4.65
C ASP A 145 15.65 7.92 3.92
N VAL A 146 15.07 8.94 4.56
CA VAL A 146 13.90 9.69 4.07
C VAL A 146 14.10 10.25 2.66
N SER A 147 15.34 10.56 2.26
CA SER A 147 15.62 11.07 0.92
C SER A 147 15.40 10.02 -0.17
N LYS A 148 15.51 8.72 0.18
CA LYS A 148 15.45 7.56 -0.71
C LYS A 148 14.14 6.79 -0.62
N LEU A 149 13.10 7.39 -0.04
CA LEU A 149 11.77 6.78 -0.05
C LEU A 149 11.32 6.53 -1.49
N ASP A 150 10.72 5.35 -1.70
CA ASP A 150 10.09 4.99 -2.97
C ASP A 150 8.94 5.98 -3.23
N LYS A 151 9.01 6.71 -4.35
CA LYS A 151 8.09 7.81 -4.66
C LYS A 151 8.09 8.14 -6.14
N VAL A 152 7.02 8.78 -6.58
CA VAL A 152 6.88 9.34 -7.93
C VAL A 152 6.69 10.85 -7.85
N LEU A 153 7.39 11.61 -8.66
CA LEU A 153 7.18 13.05 -8.76
C LEU A 153 5.96 13.38 -9.62
N PHE A 154 5.24 14.43 -9.26
CA PHE A 154 4.08 14.95 -10.00
C PHE A 154 4.48 15.73 -11.26
N GLY A 155 5.77 16.04 -11.46
CA GLY A 155 6.26 16.84 -12.59
C GLY A 155 6.01 18.34 -12.43
N ILE A 156 5.51 18.77 -11.26
CA ILE A 156 5.32 20.18 -10.90
C ILE A 156 6.29 20.49 -9.77
N SER A 157 7.44 21.08 -10.10
CA SER A 157 8.57 21.20 -9.16
C SER A 157 8.26 21.85 -7.82
N ASN A 158 7.30 22.77 -7.77
CA ASN A 158 6.86 23.41 -6.52
C ASN A 158 6.02 22.46 -5.66
N LEU A 159 5.16 21.65 -6.28
CA LEU A 159 4.37 20.63 -5.60
C LEU A 159 5.32 19.55 -5.08
N ASP A 160 6.20 19.04 -5.94
CA ASP A 160 7.21 18.04 -5.59
C ASP A 160 8.12 18.49 -4.44
N ARG A 161 8.53 19.77 -4.43
CA ARG A 161 9.31 20.35 -3.33
C ARG A 161 8.52 20.45 -2.03
N ALA A 162 7.22 20.71 -2.12
CA ALA A 162 6.36 20.90 -0.95
C ALA A 162 5.92 19.57 -0.33
N THR A 163 5.69 18.54 -1.15
CA THR A 163 5.11 17.26 -0.71
C THR A 163 6.09 16.10 -0.73
N GLY A 164 7.26 16.27 -1.37
CA GLY A 164 8.19 15.18 -1.68
C GLY A 164 7.75 14.28 -2.83
N GLY A 165 6.64 14.61 -3.52
CA GLY A 165 6.01 13.77 -4.53
C GLY A 165 4.89 12.89 -3.97
N ALA A 166 4.53 11.86 -4.73
CA ALA A 166 3.64 10.79 -4.36
C ALA A 166 4.45 9.64 -3.72
N VAL A 167 4.56 9.64 -2.39
CA VAL A 167 5.31 8.62 -1.64
C VAL A 167 4.54 7.30 -1.61
N MET A 168 5.22 6.18 -1.87
CA MET A 168 4.60 4.86 -1.83
C MET A 168 4.16 4.51 -0.41
N GLY A 169 3.05 3.79 -0.27
CA GLY A 169 2.43 3.53 1.03
C GLY A 169 1.36 4.54 1.44
N GLU A 170 1.21 5.64 0.69
CA GLU A 170 0.28 6.73 1.02
C GLU A 170 -0.96 6.79 0.12
N LEU A 171 -2.05 7.33 0.68
CA LEU A 171 -3.27 7.69 -0.04
C LEU A 171 -3.39 9.22 -0.19
N SER A 172 -3.50 9.69 -1.43
CA SER A 172 -3.77 11.09 -1.76
C SER A 172 -5.21 11.31 -2.23
N VAL A 173 -5.95 12.17 -1.53
CA VAL A 173 -7.31 12.58 -1.91
C VAL A 173 -7.29 13.92 -2.63
N TRP A 174 -7.98 13.98 -3.76
CA TRP A 174 -8.12 15.15 -4.61
C TRP A 174 -9.57 15.63 -4.61
N THR A 175 -9.82 16.82 -4.08
CA THR A 175 -11.14 17.42 -3.92
C THR A 175 -11.26 18.78 -4.62
N GLY A 176 -12.50 19.26 -4.74
CA GLY A 176 -12.86 20.47 -5.48
C GLY A 176 -14.15 20.29 -6.27
N LYS A 177 -14.76 21.37 -6.77
CA LYS A 177 -16.05 21.32 -7.48
C LYS A 177 -16.00 20.43 -8.73
N ARG A 178 -17.18 20.02 -9.23
CA ARG A 178 -17.27 19.27 -10.48
C ARG A 178 -16.82 20.15 -11.65
N GLY A 179 -16.00 19.60 -12.54
CA GLY A 179 -15.51 20.32 -13.73
C GLY A 179 -14.26 21.19 -13.50
N GLU A 180 -13.68 21.19 -12.30
CA GLU A 180 -12.44 21.95 -12.00
C GLU A 180 -11.18 21.38 -12.67
N GLY A 181 -11.23 20.14 -13.17
CA GLY A 181 -10.12 19.53 -13.92
C GLY A 181 -9.27 18.52 -13.13
N LYS A 182 -9.76 18.04 -11.98
CA LYS A 182 -9.07 17.03 -11.13
C LYS A 182 -8.65 15.78 -11.90
N SER A 183 -9.59 15.15 -12.59
CA SER A 183 -9.35 13.97 -13.43
C SER A 183 -8.25 14.24 -14.47
N THR A 184 -8.33 15.39 -15.14
CA THR A 184 -7.33 15.81 -16.13
C THR A 184 -5.96 16.04 -15.51
N LEU A 185 -5.88 16.63 -14.31
CA LEU A 185 -4.60 16.78 -13.61
C LEU A 185 -4.01 15.43 -13.17
N LEU A 186 -4.86 14.52 -12.69
CA LEU A 186 -4.45 13.18 -12.27
C LEU A 186 -4.00 12.30 -13.45
N ASP A 187 -4.68 12.38 -14.59
CA ASP A 187 -4.25 11.73 -15.83
C ASP A 187 -2.82 12.17 -16.19
N GLN A 188 -2.50 13.46 -16.04
CA GLN A 188 -1.14 13.96 -16.23
C GLN A 188 -0.15 13.35 -15.24
N PHE A 189 -0.50 13.21 -13.95
CA PHE A 189 0.37 12.57 -12.96
C PHE A 189 0.58 11.08 -13.21
N LEU A 190 -0.41 10.38 -13.77
CA LEU A 190 -0.22 9.00 -14.22
C LEU A 190 0.80 8.92 -15.37
N LEU A 191 0.78 9.88 -16.31
CA LEU A 191 1.79 9.95 -17.37
C LEU A 191 3.19 10.24 -16.80
N GLU A 192 3.29 11.10 -15.79
CA GLU A 192 4.54 11.38 -15.06
C GLU A 192 5.11 10.15 -14.36
N ALA A 193 4.24 9.31 -13.79
CA ALA A 193 4.65 8.02 -13.21
C ALA A 193 5.23 7.08 -14.27
N ILE A 194 4.57 6.96 -15.42
CA ILE A 194 5.03 6.12 -16.55
C ILE A 194 6.39 6.61 -17.07
N ASP A 195 6.58 7.92 -17.16
CA ASP A 195 7.84 8.55 -17.59
C ASP A 195 8.99 8.25 -16.63
N GLN A 196 8.69 8.16 -15.33
CA GLN A 196 9.62 7.73 -14.29
C GLN A 196 9.76 6.20 -14.21
N GLY A 197 9.20 5.45 -15.16
CA GLY A 197 9.32 4.00 -15.26
C GLY A 197 8.36 3.20 -14.38
N GLN A 198 7.40 3.86 -13.71
CA GLN A 198 6.46 3.21 -12.81
C GLN A 198 5.16 2.84 -13.52
N PRO A 199 4.77 1.54 -13.55
CA PRO A 199 3.49 1.14 -14.11
C PRO A 199 2.32 1.63 -13.25
N VAL A 200 1.21 1.98 -13.91
CA VAL A 200 0.02 2.57 -13.30
C VAL A 200 -1.24 1.79 -13.61
N CYS A 201 -2.22 1.87 -12.72
CA CYS A 201 -3.56 1.32 -12.94
C CYS A 201 -4.64 2.32 -12.55
N ALA A 202 -5.48 2.70 -13.50
CA ALA A 202 -6.59 3.61 -13.28
C ALA A 202 -7.92 2.87 -13.29
N TYR A 203 -8.83 3.30 -12.44
CA TYR A 203 -10.25 3.00 -12.50
C TYR A 203 -11.00 4.30 -12.79
N SER A 204 -11.70 4.34 -13.93
CA SER A 204 -12.56 5.47 -14.31
C SER A 204 -14.02 5.00 -14.36
N GLY A 205 -14.79 5.30 -13.30
CA GLY A 205 -16.17 4.88 -13.19
C GLY A 205 -17.17 5.74 -13.97
N GLU A 206 -16.80 6.98 -14.34
CA GLU A 206 -17.69 7.90 -15.08
C GLU A 206 -17.37 7.96 -16.58
N LEU A 207 -16.13 7.68 -16.97
CA LEU A 207 -15.63 7.94 -18.33
C LEU A 207 -15.38 6.63 -19.08
N PRO A 208 -15.98 6.42 -20.28
CA PRO A 208 -15.68 5.28 -21.13
C PRO A 208 -14.19 5.22 -21.52
N ALA A 209 -13.64 4.00 -21.68
CA ALA A 209 -12.21 3.80 -21.93
C ALA A 209 -11.66 4.59 -23.13
N TRP A 210 -12.43 4.71 -24.22
CA TRP A 210 -11.97 5.44 -25.40
C TRP A 210 -11.78 6.94 -25.14
N LYS A 211 -12.62 7.55 -24.29
CA LYS A 211 -12.50 8.97 -23.92
C LYS A 211 -11.31 9.19 -23.00
N PHE A 212 -11.11 8.27 -22.04
CA PHE A 212 -9.95 8.26 -21.16
C PHE A 212 -8.65 8.20 -21.99
N LYS A 213 -8.54 7.21 -22.89
CA LYS A 213 -7.40 7.09 -23.81
C LYS A 213 -7.21 8.35 -24.65
N TYR A 214 -8.29 8.91 -25.20
CA TYR A 214 -8.20 10.11 -26.02
C TYR A 214 -7.62 11.30 -25.24
N TRP A 215 -8.09 11.58 -24.03
CA TRP A 215 -7.57 12.68 -23.21
C TRP A 215 -6.13 12.44 -22.76
N ALA A 216 -5.80 11.23 -22.30
CA ALA A 216 -4.44 10.86 -21.93
C ALA A 216 -3.48 10.97 -23.14
N SER A 217 -3.93 10.61 -24.35
CA SER A 217 -3.11 10.73 -25.57
C SER A 217 -2.83 12.19 -25.93
N LEU A 218 -3.80 13.10 -25.76
CA LEU A 218 -3.58 14.54 -25.95
C LEU A 218 -2.51 15.09 -24.99
N GLN A 219 -2.61 14.69 -23.73
CA GLN A 219 -1.65 15.07 -22.70
C GLN A 219 -0.29 14.42 -22.90
N ALA A 220 -0.21 13.17 -23.38
CA ALA A 220 1.06 12.52 -23.68
C ALA A 220 1.74 13.18 -24.90
N ALA A 221 0.98 13.50 -25.95
CA ALA A 221 1.49 14.11 -27.18
C ALA A 221 2.07 15.52 -26.95
N GLY A 222 1.37 16.36 -26.18
CA GLY A 222 1.73 17.75 -25.96
C GLY A 222 1.48 18.65 -27.18
N PRO A 223 1.52 19.99 -27.00
CA PRO A 223 1.02 20.95 -28.00
C PRO A 223 1.67 20.81 -29.39
N LYS A 224 2.95 20.46 -29.44
CA LYS A 224 3.74 20.36 -30.68
C LYS A 224 3.41 19.15 -31.55
N ASN A 225 2.80 18.11 -30.99
CA ASN A 225 2.52 16.86 -31.69
C ASN A 225 1.03 16.63 -31.97
N LEU A 226 0.23 17.71 -31.90
CA LEU A 226 -1.20 17.70 -32.16
C LEU A 226 -1.52 18.28 -33.54
N GLN A 227 -2.46 17.64 -34.22
CA GLN A 227 -3.15 18.18 -35.38
C GLN A 227 -4.58 18.55 -35.00
N VAL A 228 -5.14 19.55 -35.68
CA VAL A 228 -6.52 19.98 -35.47
C VAL A 228 -7.32 19.63 -36.70
N ARG A 229 -8.39 18.87 -36.53
CA ARG A 229 -9.39 18.61 -37.58
C ARG A 229 -10.63 19.42 -37.25
N LYS A 230 -11.14 20.16 -38.23
CA LYS A 230 -12.43 20.83 -38.11
C LYS A 230 -13.53 19.82 -38.40
N ASP A 231 -14.38 19.59 -37.41
CA ASP A 231 -15.57 18.77 -37.59
C ASP A 231 -16.54 19.46 -38.56
N GLN A 232 -16.96 18.76 -39.60
CA GLN A 232 -17.77 19.34 -40.68
C GLN A 232 -19.21 19.66 -40.21
N LEU A 233 -19.71 18.94 -39.20
CA LEU A 233 -21.07 19.11 -38.68
C LEU A 233 -21.15 20.23 -37.64
N SER A 234 -20.31 20.18 -36.61
CA SER A 234 -20.33 21.15 -35.50
C SER A 234 -19.43 22.36 -35.73
N GLY A 235 -18.55 22.32 -36.73
CA GLY A 235 -17.52 23.33 -36.96
C GLY A 235 -16.43 23.37 -35.89
N ARG A 236 -16.45 22.46 -34.89
CA ARG A 236 -15.48 22.45 -33.80
C ARG A 236 -14.11 22.01 -34.26
N GLU A 237 -13.09 22.64 -33.70
CA GLU A 237 -11.71 22.21 -33.79
C GLU A 237 -11.46 21.05 -32.83
N ILE A 238 -11.14 19.87 -33.37
CA ILE A 238 -10.87 18.65 -32.62
C ILE A 238 -9.36 18.36 -32.69
N PRO A 239 -8.63 18.56 -31.57
CA PRO A 239 -7.23 18.19 -31.50
C PRO A 239 -7.09 16.67 -31.48
N HIS A 240 -6.09 16.13 -32.14
CA HIS A 240 -5.74 14.71 -32.08
C HIS A 240 -4.21 14.58 -32.24
N PRO A 241 -3.58 13.61 -31.58
CA PRO A 241 -2.18 13.31 -31.85
C PRO A 241 -1.97 12.95 -33.32
N THR A 242 -0.80 13.27 -33.86
CA THR A 242 -0.41 12.74 -35.17
C THR A 242 -0.47 11.20 -35.15
N PRO A 243 -0.76 10.52 -36.27
CA PRO A 243 -0.79 9.05 -36.31
C PRO A 243 0.51 8.42 -35.79
N PHE A 244 1.65 9.03 -36.12
CA PHE A 244 2.96 8.63 -35.61
C PHE A 244 3.06 8.78 -34.08
N ALA A 245 2.72 9.96 -33.54
CA ALA A 245 2.76 10.17 -32.09
C ALA A 245 1.82 9.21 -31.35
N GLN A 246 0.61 8.97 -31.88
CA GLN A 246 -0.32 8.02 -31.26
C GLN A 246 0.25 6.61 -31.19
N GLN A 247 0.91 6.13 -32.26
CA GLN A 247 1.54 4.82 -32.27
C GLN A 247 2.67 4.73 -31.23
N MET A 248 3.57 5.71 -31.21
CA MET A 248 4.68 5.74 -30.25
C MET A 248 4.21 5.82 -28.81
N ILE A 249 3.16 6.60 -28.54
CA ILE A 249 2.51 6.68 -27.22
C ILE A 249 1.90 5.32 -26.84
N ASP A 250 1.22 4.66 -27.79
CA ASP A 250 0.61 3.35 -27.57
C ASP A 250 1.63 2.25 -27.25
N GLU A 251 2.82 2.32 -27.85
CA GLU A 251 3.95 1.44 -27.55
C GLU A 251 4.59 1.78 -26.20
N TRP A 252 4.78 3.07 -25.91
CA TRP A 252 5.40 3.54 -24.68
C TRP A 252 4.64 3.08 -23.44
N TRP A 253 3.32 3.25 -23.38
CA TRP A 253 2.55 2.86 -22.21
C TRP A 253 2.06 1.40 -22.22
N ARG A 254 2.42 0.60 -23.24
CA ARG A 254 1.98 -0.79 -23.37
C ARG A 254 2.43 -1.61 -22.17
N GLY A 255 1.49 -2.27 -21.51
CA GLY A 255 1.76 -3.05 -20.28
C GLY A 255 2.12 -2.20 -19.05
N ARG A 256 2.18 -0.87 -19.19
CA ARG A 256 2.52 0.08 -18.14
C ARG A 256 1.37 0.99 -17.73
N PHE A 257 0.40 1.28 -18.61
CA PHE A 257 -0.82 2.00 -18.27
C PHE A 257 -2.02 1.07 -18.41
N LEU A 258 -2.55 0.65 -17.27
CA LEU A 258 -3.70 -0.24 -17.20
C LEU A 258 -4.95 0.57 -16.86
N LEU A 259 -6.04 0.31 -17.58
CA LEU A 259 -7.34 0.90 -17.29
C LEU A 259 -8.33 -0.21 -16.96
N TYR A 260 -8.96 -0.11 -15.80
CA TYR A 260 -10.09 -0.95 -15.45
C TYR A 260 -11.38 -0.29 -15.95
N ASP A 261 -11.90 -0.80 -17.06
CA ASP A 261 -13.23 -0.46 -17.58
C ASP A 261 -14.23 -1.55 -17.18
N ILE A 262 -15.32 -1.15 -16.53
CA ILE A 262 -16.37 -2.04 -16.02
C ILE A 262 -17.43 -2.34 -17.11
N GLY A 263 -17.40 -1.61 -18.24
CA GLY A 263 -18.37 -1.76 -19.31
C GLY A 263 -19.81 -1.46 -18.85
N THR A 264 -20.80 -2.18 -19.40
CA THR A 264 -22.24 -2.02 -19.09
C THR A 264 -22.69 -2.72 -17.79
N SER A 265 -21.79 -3.29 -17.00
CA SER A 265 -22.16 -3.96 -15.75
C SER A 265 -22.43 -2.93 -14.64
N THR A 266 -23.67 -2.88 -14.17
CA THR A 266 -24.21 -1.86 -13.23
C THR A 266 -23.77 -2.05 -11.77
N TYR A 267 -22.81 -2.93 -11.48
CA TYR A 267 -22.40 -3.28 -10.13
C TYR A 267 -20.95 -2.85 -9.85
N HIS A 268 -20.79 -1.66 -9.30
CA HIS A 268 -19.52 -1.14 -8.77
C HIS A 268 -19.28 -1.70 -7.36
N ASP A 269 -18.77 -2.92 -7.26
CA ASP A 269 -18.35 -3.48 -5.98
C ASP A 269 -16.92 -3.02 -5.66
N ALA A 270 -16.75 -2.23 -4.59
CA ALA A 270 -15.45 -1.80 -4.08
C ALA A 270 -14.45 -2.98 -3.93
N ALA A 271 -14.95 -4.14 -3.53
CA ALA A 271 -14.15 -5.35 -3.42
C ALA A 271 -13.58 -5.82 -4.78
N ASN A 272 -14.32 -5.62 -5.87
CA ASN A 272 -13.85 -5.94 -7.21
C ASN A 272 -12.75 -4.98 -7.68
N ILE A 273 -12.87 -3.68 -7.40
CA ILE A 273 -11.83 -2.69 -7.71
C ILE A 273 -10.52 -3.09 -7.04
N LEU A 274 -10.55 -3.34 -5.72
CA LEU A 274 -9.37 -3.77 -4.97
C LEU A 274 -8.81 -5.11 -5.46
N ARG A 275 -9.67 -6.05 -5.86
CA ARG A 275 -9.24 -7.33 -6.44
C ARG A 275 -8.46 -7.11 -7.75
N VAL A 276 -8.96 -6.24 -8.63
CA VAL A 276 -8.28 -5.90 -9.89
C VAL A 276 -6.98 -5.15 -9.61
N PHE A 277 -6.95 -4.23 -8.65
CA PHE A 277 -5.73 -3.51 -8.27
C PHE A 277 -4.65 -4.44 -7.72
N ARG A 278 -5.03 -5.40 -6.87
CA ARG A 278 -4.15 -6.48 -6.40
C ARG A 278 -3.64 -7.34 -7.56
N TYR A 279 -4.48 -7.65 -8.54
CA TYR A 279 -4.05 -8.37 -9.74
C TYR A 279 -3.06 -7.54 -10.58
N ALA A 280 -3.34 -6.25 -10.79
CA ALA A 280 -2.46 -5.33 -11.51
C ALA A 280 -1.08 -5.19 -10.82
N HIS A 281 -1.07 -5.12 -9.49
CA HIS A 281 0.16 -5.13 -8.70
C HIS A 281 0.97 -6.40 -8.96
N ARG A 282 0.36 -7.57 -8.77
CA ARG A 282 1.04 -8.87 -8.86
C ARG A 282 1.48 -9.24 -10.28
N ARG A 283 0.69 -8.91 -11.30
CA ARG A 283 0.92 -9.34 -12.69
C ARG A 283 1.80 -8.37 -13.48
N TYR A 284 1.62 -7.07 -13.26
CA TYR A 284 2.24 -6.00 -14.05
C TYR A 284 3.16 -5.10 -13.22
N GLY A 285 3.24 -5.29 -11.89
CA GLY A 285 4.08 -4.45 -11.04
C GLY A 285 3.56 -3.01 -10.91
N ALA A 286 2.25 -2.80 -11.04
CA ALA A 286 1.68 -1.46 -10.87
C ALA A 286 1.98 -0.89 -9.47
N LYS A 287 2.43 0.37 -9.48
CA LYS A 287 2.91 1.12 -8.31
C LYS A 287 2.08 2.36 -8.01
N VAL A 288 1.42 2.94 -9.02
CA VAL A 288 0.53 4.10 -8.84
C VAL A 288 -0.87 3.77 -9.31
N TYR A 289 -1.86 4.11 -8.50
CA TYR A 289 -3.26 3.79 -8.74
C TYR A 289 -4.12 5.05 -8.76
N LEU A 290 -5.17 5.04 -9.59
CA LEU A 290 -6.17 6.09 -9.63
C LEU A 290 -7.57 5.50 -9.46
N VAL A 291 -8.37 6.09 -8.56
CA VAL A 291 -9.79 5.83 -8.41
C VAL A 291 -10.55 7.12 -8.69
N ASP A 292 -11.18 7.19 -9.87
CA ASP A 292 -11.99 8.34 -10.29
C ASP A 292 -13.39 7.89 -10.71
N ASN A 293 -14.46 8.10 -9.93
CA ASN A 293 -14.58 8.90 -8.71
C ASN A 293 -15.11 8.03 -7.56
N LEU A 294 -14.84 8.39 -6.30
CA LEU A 294 -15.35 7.73 -5.10
C LEU A 294 -16.88 7.50 -5.13
N MET A 295 -17.62 8.37 -5.80
CA MET A 295 -19.09 8.34 -5.88
C MET A 295 -19.67 7.20 -6.71
N THR A 296 -18.89 6.61 -7.63
CA THR A 296 -19.39 5.51 -8.49
C THR A 296 -19.35 4.17 -7.79
N ALA A 297 -18.49 4.00 -6.78
CA ALA A 297 -18.54 2.86 -5.87
C ALA A 297 -19.85 2.93 -5.04
N ARG A 298 -20.93 2.32 -5.54
CA ARG A 298 -22.21 2.29 -4.82
C ARG A 298 -22.25 1.11 -3.87
N PHE A 299 -22.22 1.44 -2.59
CA PHE A 299 -22.45 0.51 -1.49
C PHE A 299 -23.95 0.30 -1.28
N ARG A 300 -24.38 -0.93 -1.05
CA ARG A 300 -25.80 -1.28 -0.83
C ARG A 300 -26.28 -0.65 0.49
N GLY A 301 -27.23 0.30 0.47
CA GLY A 301 -27.86 0.82 1.71
C GLY A 301 -28.48 2.22 1.61
N ASN A 302 -29.01 2.71 2.73
CA ASN A 302 -29.56 4.07 2.88
C ASN A 302 -28.44 5.13 2.85
N ASP A 303 -28.76 6.42 2.74
CA ASP A 303 -27.77 7.53 2.67
C ASP A 303 -26.73 7.52 3.81
N ARG A 304 -27.11 7.08 5.02
CA ARG A 304 -26.18 6.92 6.16
C ARG A 304 -25.20 5.76 5.97
N ASP A 305 -25.66 4.65 5.38
CA ASP A 305 -24.84 3.47 5.10
C ASP A 305 -23.85 3.75 3.96
N PHE A 306 -24.24 4.61 3.01
CA PHE A 306 -23.40 5.03 1.90
C PHE A 306 -22.11 5.73 2.36
N TYR A 307 -22.20 6.62 3.35
CA TYR A 307 -21.02 7.32 3.88
C TYR A 307 -20.08 6.41 4.64
N ARG A 308 -20.64 5.57 5.52
CA ARG A 308 -19.85 4.59 6.26
C ARG A 308 -19.08 3.69 5.30
N ALA A 309 -19.76 3.23 4.25
CA ALA A 309 -19.16 2.34 3.28
C ALA A 309 -18.12 3.06 2.38
N GLN A 310 -18.30 4.36 2.09
CA GLN A 310 -17.24 5.16 1.48
C GLN A 310 -16.00 5.25 2.39
N SER A 311 -16.18 5.55 3.67
CA SER A 311 -15.08 5.61 4.63
C SER A 311 -14.38 4.25 4.79
N GLU A 312 -15.14 3.15 4.82
CA GLU A 312 -14.61 1.78 4.83
C GLU A 312 -13.78 1.50 3.57
N PHE A 313 -14.26 1.87 2.38
CA PHE A 313 -13.50 1.69 1.14
C PHE A 313 -12.23 2.55 1.08
N VAL A 314 -12.28 3.78 1.60
CA VAL A 314 -11.10 4.65 1.71
C VAL A 314 -10.08 4.04 2.66
N ALA A 315 -10.53 3.47 3.78
CA ALA A 315 -9.66 2.74 4.71
C ALA A 315 -9.05 1.50 4.04
N GLU A 316 -9.82 0.74 3.25
CA GLU A 316 -9.30 -0.40 2.49
C GLU A 316 -8.28 0.02 1.42
N LEU A 317 -8.48 1.17 0.76
CA LEU A 317 -7.51 1.72 -0.19
C LEU A 317 -6.22 2.18 0.52
N ALA A 318 -6.33 2.79 1.70
CA ALA A 318 -5.18 3.19 2.50
C ALA A 318 -4.38 1.96 2.98
N SER A 319 -5.06 0.92 3.48
CA SER A 319 -4.42 -0.36 3.81
C SER A 319 -3.79 -1.01 2.58
N PHE A 320 -4.46 -0.98 1.42
CA PHE A 320 -3.87 -1.49 0.17
C PHE A 320 -2.60 -0.74 -0.22
N ALA A 321 -2.59 0.59 -0.11
CA ALA A 321 -1.42 1.43 -0.36
C ALA A 321 -0.25 1.03 0.54
N HIS A 322 -0.50 0.99 1.85
CA HIS A 322 0.48 0.62 2.87
C HIS A 322 1.03 -0.80 2.69
N ASP A 323 0.16 -1.80 2.61
CA ASP A 323 0.54 -3.22 2.60
C ASP A 323 1.31 -3.63 1.35
N ASN A 324 1.08 -2.94 0.22
CA ASN A 324 1.73 -3.26 -1.06
C ASN A 324 2.84 -2.26 -1.42
N ASN A 325 3.09 -1.26 -0.56
CA ASN A 325 4.00 -0.15 -0.82
C ASN A 325 3.77 0.46 -2.23
N VAL A 326 2.54 0.92 -2.44
CA VAL A 326 2.04 1.56 -3.67
C VAL A 326 1.39 2.90 -3.32
N HIS A 327 1.26 3.80 -4.29
CA HIS A 327 0.57 5.08 -4.09
C HIS A 327 -0.84 5.02 -4.70
N VAL A 328 -1.83 5.55 -3.99
CA VAL A 328 -3.22 5.61 -4.48
C VAL A 328 -3.67 7.07 -4.55
N HIS A 329 -4.19 7.47 -5.69
CA HIS A 329 -4.91 8.72 -5.90
C HIS A 329 -6.41 8.46 -5.91
N LEU A 330 -7.15 9.21 -5.09
CA LEU A 330 -8.60 9.12 -5.01
C LEU A 330 -9.23 10.48 -5.31
N VAL A 331 -10.14 10.51 -6.28
CA VAL A 331 -10.98 11.69 -6.51
C VAL A 331 -12.18 11.65 -5.59
N ALA A 332 -12.43 12.76 -4.89
CA ALA A 332 -13.63 13.01 -4.10
C ALA A 332 -14.28 14.33 -4.53
N HIS A 333 -15.59 14.47 -4.35
CA HIS A 333 -16.32 15.70 -4.70
C HIS A 333 -17.09 16.23 -3.48
N PRO A 334 -16.85 17.49 -3.06
CA PRO A 334 -17.57 18.14 -1.97
C PRO A 334 -19.07 18.25 -2.30
N ARG A 335 -19.92 18.28 -1.27
CA ARG A 335 -21.34 18.57 -1.45
C ARG A 335 -21.55 20.05 -1.82
N LYS A 336 -22.67 20.33 -2.51
CA LYS A 336 -22.98 21.61 -3.18
C LYS A 336 -23.10 22.84 -2.26
N THR A 337 -23.04 22.69 -0.94
CA THR A 337 -23.28 23.78 0.03
C THR A 337 -22.03 24.31 0.73
N ASP A 338 -20.89 23.64 0.61
CA ASP A 338 -19.76 23.94 1.50
C ASP A 338 -18.69 24.72 0.72
N ARG A 339 -18.43 25.96 1.15
CA ARG A 339 -17.18 26.65 0.78
C ARG A 339 -16.05 25.84 1.42
N ILE A 340 -15.11 25.38 0.62
CA ILE A 340 -13.93 24.65 1.11
C ILE A 340 -12.97 25.70 1.66
N SER A 341 -13.23 26.20 2.85
CA SER A 341 -12.30 27.02 3.62
C SER A 341 -12.06 26.37 4.97
N ASP A 342 -10.77 26.18 5.29
CA ASP A 342 -10.22 25.54 6.47
C ASP A 342 -10.49 24.03 6.61
N SER A 343 -9.48 23.33 7.15
CA SER A 343 -9.42 21.85 7.23
C SER A 343 -10.56 21.21 8.02
N ASP A 344 -11.34 22.01 8.72
CA ASP A 344 -12.28 21.56 9.74
C ASP A 344 -13.75 21.63 9.26
N GLU A 345 -14.05 22.29 8.12
CA GLU A 345 -15.43 22.49 7.61
C GLU A 345 -15.77 21.70 6.33
N VAL A 346 -15.06 20.61 6.01
CA VAL A 346 -15.50 19.72 4.92
C VAL A 346 -16.64 18.82 5.38
N ALA A 347 -17.83 19.40 5.58
CA ALA A 347 -19.03 18.71 6.04
C ALA A 347 -19.44 17.62 5.03
N GLY A 348 -19.16 16.36 5.38
CA GLY A 348 -19.54 15.17 4.60
C GLY A 348 -18.39 14.43 3.89
N ILE A 349 -17.15 14.96 3.92
CA ILE A 349 -15.92 14.26 3.45
C ILE A 349 -14.83 14.29 4.54
N GLY A 350 -15.14 14.82 5.74
CA GLY A 350 -14.22 14.82 6.89
C GLY A 350 -13.60 13.45 7.16
N ASP A 351 -14.39 12.38 7.18
CA ASP A 351 -13.89 11.02 7.41
C ASP A 351 -12.88 10.58 6.32
N VAL A 352 -13.17 10.88 5.05
CA VAL A 352 -12.30 10.53 3.92
C VAL A 352 -10.98 11.32 3.95
N THR A 353 -11.03 12.61 4.26
CA THR A 353 -9.83 13.46 4.38
C THR A 353 -9.02 13.16 5.64
N ASN A 354 -9.65 12.70 6.71
CA ASN A 354 -8.99 12.24 7.92
C ASN A 354 -8.19 10.96 7.68
N LEU A 355 -8.76 10.02 6.94
CA LEU A 355 -8.11 8.75 6.57
C LEU A 355 -6.98 8.92 5.55
N ALA A 356 -7.04 9.93 4.68
CA ALA A 356 -6.00 10.19 3.68
C ALA A 356 -4.72 10.77 4.28
N ASP A 357 -3.56 10.41 3.74
CA ASP A 357 -2.27 10.98 4.15
C ASP A 357 -2.06 12.37 3.54
N ASN A 358 -2.51 12.54 2.29
CA ASN A 358 -2.44 13.80 1.57
C ASN A 358 -3.82 14.25 1.09
N VAL A 359 -4.11 15.55 1.21
CA VAL A 359 -5.35 16.16 0.72
C VAL A 359 -5.05 17.40 -0.09
N TYR A 360 -5.51 17.39 -1.34
CA TYR A 360 -5.30 18.45 -2.30
C TYR A 360 -6.64 18.99 -2.81
N VAL A 361 -6.74 20.32 -2.93
CA VAL A 361 -7.91 21.01 -3.46
C VAL A 361 -7.53 21.68 -4.76
N LEU A 362 -8.29 21.42 -5.83
CA LEU A 362 -8.14 22.11 -7.11
C LEU A 362 -9.36 23.00 -7.39
N GLU A 363 -9.10 24.29 -7.61
CA GLU A 363 -10.11 25.31 -7.92
C GLU A 363 -9.70 26.15 -9.11
N LYS A 364 -10.62 26.48 -10.01
CA LYS A 364 -10.40 27.46 -11.07
C LYS A 364 -10.49 28.88 -10.54
N GLU A 365 -9.61 29.73 -11.03
CA GLU A 365 -9.67 31.17 -10.76
C GLU A 365 -10.69 31.81 -11.73
N GLU A 366 -11.76 32.36 -11.16
CA GLU A 366 -12.86 33.02 -11.90
C GLU A 366 -12.72 34.55 -11.97
N ARG A 367 -11.70 35.13 -11.31
CA ARG A 367 -11.49 36.59 -11.30
C ARG A 367 -11.08 37.11 -12.68
N GLU A 368 -11.55 38.31 -13.04
CA GLU A 368 -11.25 38.92 -14.34
C GLU A 368 -9.76 39.30 -14.50
N ASP A 369 -9.07 39.61 -13.40
CA ASP A 369 -7.64 39.96 -13.33
C ASP A 369 -6.72 38.76 -13.03
N ARG A 370 -7.20 37.54 -13.28
CA ARG A 370 -6.50 36.30 -12.91
C ARG A 370 -5.11 36.20 -13.56
N GLN A 371 -4.11 35.92 -12.72
CA GLN A 371 -2.75 35.60 -13.16
C GLN A 371 -2.54 34.10 -13.45
N GLN A 372 -3.54 33.28 -13.12
CA GLN A 372 -3.50 31.82 -13.24
C GLN A 372 -4.87 31.27 -13.62
N ASP A 373 -4.91 30.10 -14.27
CA ASP A 373 -6.18 29.45 -14.62
C ASP A 373 -6.78 28.66 -13.47
N SER A 374 -5.94 28.07 -12.62
CA SER A 374 -6.34 27.23 -11.50
C SER A 374 -5.35 27.31 -10.35
N VAL A 375 -5.83 27.03 -9.15
CA VAL A 375 -5.07 27.00 -7.92
C VAL A 375 -5.17 25.60 -7.32
N LEU A 376 -4.01 25.00 -7.08
CA LEU A 376 -3.87 23.75 -6.35
C LEU A 376 -3.42 24.07 -4.92
N THR A 377 -4.27 23.80 -3.93
CA THR A 377 -3.98 24.03 -2.52
C THR A 377 -3.72 22.72 -1.79
N ILE A 378 -2.63 22.67 -1.04
CA ILE A 378 -2.27 21.54 -0.17
C ILE A 378 -2.96 21.76 1.17
N LEU A 379 -4.02 21.00 1.48
CA LEU A 379 -4.69 21.07 2.79
C LEU A 379 -3.99 20.22 3.85
N LYS A 380 -3.47 19.06 3.43
CA LYS A 380 -2.82 18.09 4.31
C LYS A 380 -1.68 17.41 3.56
N ASN A 381 -0.51 17.38 4.16
CA ASN A 381 0.58 16.47 3.80
C ASN A 381 1.14 15.88 5.10
N ARG A 382 0.92 14.58 5.31
CA ARG A 382 1.24 13.92 6.58
C ARG A 382 2.74 13.81 6.82
N PHE A 383 3.51 13.52 5.77
CA PHE A 383 4.92 13.21 5.89
C PHE A 383 5.79 14.45 6.19
N PHE A 384 5.62 15.55 5.44
CA PHE A 384 6.40 16.79 5.60
C PHE A 384 5.65 17.89 6.36
N GLY A 385 4.36 17.69 6.69
CA GLY A 385 3.58 18.61 7.51
C GLY A 385 3.15 19.90 6.81
N GLU A 386 3.33 20.02 5.50
CA GLU A 386 2.93 21.21 4.73
C GLU A 386 1.39 21.37 4.70
N ARG A 387 0.91 22.59 4.98
CA ARG A 387 -0.53 22.94 4.99
C ARG A 387 -0.76 24.36 4.49
N GLY A 388 -1.86 24.58 3.78
CA GLY A 388 -2.30 25.89 3.30
C GLY A 388 -1.50 26.46 2.13
N ARG A 389 -0.55 25.69 1.57
CA ARG A 389 0.28 26.13 0.46
C ARG A 389 -0.49 26.03 -0.85
N SER A 390 -0.65 27.16 -1.53
CA SER A 390 -1.30 27.25 -2.84
C SER A 390 -0.28 27.35 -3.98
N ILE A 391 -0.57 26.65 -5.08
CA ILE A 391 0.26 26.56 -6.27
C ILE A 391 -0.58 26.97 -7.47
N GLY A 392 -0.16 28.04 -8.13
CA GLY A 392 -0.77 28.53 -9.37
C GLY A 392 -0.47 27.67 -10.58
N LEU A 393 -1.51 27.29 -11.30
CA LEU A 393 -1.44 26.47 -12.52
C LEU A 393 -2.13 27.19 -13.69
N ASN A 394 -1.52 27.09 -14.87
CA ASN A 394 -2.10 27.48 -16.15
C ASN A 394 -2.47 26.22 -16.94
N PHE A 395 -3.43 26.36 -17.85
CA PHE A 395 -3.99 25.24 -18.59
C PHE A 395 -3.87 25.44 -20.11
N GLU A 396 -3.11 24.57 -20.76
CA GLU A 396 -3.01 24.56 -22.23
C GLU A 396 -4.18 23.75 -22.80
N ARG A 397 -5.03 24.41 -23.59
CA ARG A 397 -6.35 23.89 -23.96
C ARG A 397 -6.29 22.75 -25.00
N ARG A 398 -5.31 22.74 -25.90
CA ARG A 398 -5.26 21.75 -27.01
C ARG A 398 -4.79 20.38 -26.52
N SER A 399 -3.72 20.35 -25.75
CA SER A 399 -3.10 19.17 -25.12
C SER A 399 -3.69 18.84 -23.75
N LYS A 400 -4.50 19.74 -23.17
CA LYS A 400 -5.11 19.59 -21.85
C LYS A 400 -4.07 19.47 -20.71
N ARG A 401 -2.92 20.12 -20.85
CA ARG A 401 -1.85 20.06 -19.85
C ARG A 401 -1.97 21.19 -18.84
N PHE A 402 -1.79 20.85 -17.57
CA PHE A 402 -1.51 21.81 -16.52
C PHE A 402 -0.01 22.05 -16.43
N TYR A 403 0.38 23.30 -16.27
CA TYR A 403 1.77 23.69 -16.03
C TYR A 403 1.80 24.82 -15.02
N LYS A 404 2.91 24.95 -14.30
CA LYS A 404 3.07 25.99 -13.29
C LYS A 404 2.90 27.38 -13.90
N SER A 405 2.10 28.24 -13.27
CA SER A 405 1.95 29.63 -13.73
C SER A 405 3.29 30.39 -13.63
N GLY A 406 3.55 31.25 -14.62
CA GLY A 406 4.73 32.10 -14.75
C GLY A 406 6.05 31.40 -15.14
N THR A 407 6.26 30.14 -14.74
CA THR A 407 7.57 29.45 -14.91
C THR A 407 7.49 28.05 -15.51
N GLY A 408 6.29 27.47 -15.63
CA GLY A 408 6.10 26.16 -16.24
C GLY A 408 6.07 26.23 -17.77
N ASN A 409 6.29 25.08 -18.41
CA ASN A 409 6.22 24.94 -19.86
C ASN A 409 5.27 23.78 -20.23
N PRO A 410 4.23 24.02 -21.07
CA PRO A 410 3.35 22.95 -21.54
C PRO A 410 4.02 22.00 -22.55
N ASP A 411 5.21 22.32 -23.07
CA ASP A 411 5.92 21.54 -24.11
C ASP A 411 6.79 20.41 -23.56
N LYS A 412 6.52 19.92 -22.34
CA LYS A 412 7.26 18.76 -21.81
C LYS A 412 7.23 17.58 -22.77
N VAL A 413 8.39 16.98 -23.01
CA VAL A 413 8.55 15.81 -23.87
C VAL A 413 8.65 14.58 -22.97
N TYR A 414 7.77 13.61 -23.18
CA TYR A 414 7.80 12.33 -22.46
C TYR A 414 8.67 11.31 -23.22
N GLY A 415 9.03 10.22 -22.54
CA GLY A 415 9.92 9.18 -23.04
C GLY A 415 9.56 8.58 -24.40
N TRP A 416 8.27 8.57 -24.79
CA TRP A 416 7.83 8.09 -26.11
C TRP A 416 8.47 8.86 -27.28
N ALA A 417 8.79 10.15 -27.09
CA ALA A 417 9.40 11.00 -28.10
C ALA A 417 10.94 11.01 -28.04
N LEU A 418 11.52 10.52 -26.94
CA LEU A 418 12.98 10.38 -26.76
C LEU A 418 13.51 9.07 -27.36
N SER A 419 12.64 8.08 -27.57
CA SER A 419 12.88 6.91 -28.40
C SER A 419 12.95 7.30 -29.89
N GLY A 420 13.97 8.06 -30.28
CA GLY A 420 14.18 8.52 -31.66
C GLY A 420 14.57 7.37 -32.60
N ARG A 421 14.40 7.60 -33.92
CA ARG A 421 14.94 6.72 -34.97
C ARG A 421 16.43 6.46 -34.71
N GLN A 422 16.86 5.20 -34.78
CA GLN A 422 18.22 4.92 -35.24
C GLN A 422 18.34 5.52 -36.64
N ALA A 423 19.07 6.63 -36.78
CA ALA A 423 19.53 7.06 -38.08
C ALA A 423 20.62 6.08 -38.50
N VAL A 424 20.33 5.25 -39.50
CA VAL A 424 21.38 4.56 -40.24
C VAL A 424 22.12 5.67 -40.98
N VAL A 425 23.29 6.03 -40.48
CA VAL A 425 24.22 6.91 -41.21
C VAL A 425 25.08 5.97 -42.03
N ASP A 426 24.99 6.05 -43.35
CA ASP A 426 25.98 5.40 -44.21
C ASP A 426 27.35 6.00 -43.87
N LEU A 427 28.26 5.16 -43.37
CA LEU A 427 29.64 5.57 -43.15
C LEU A 427 30.22 6.00 -44.51
N PRO A 428 30.96 7.12 -44.59
CA PRO A 428 31.66 7.47 -45.82
C PRO A 428 32.55 6.30 -46.23
N GLU A 429 32.46 5.88 -47.49
CA GLU A 429 33.31 4.82 -48.05
C GLU A 429 34.78 5.23 -47.88
N GLY A 430 35.48 4.64 -46.91
CA GLY A 430 36.91 4.85 -46.68
C GLY A 430 37.34 5.42 -45.32
N GLY A 431 36.45 5.54 -44.32
CA GLY A 431 36.87 5.89 -42.94
C GLY A 431 37.30 4.67 -42.12
N GLU A 432 38.45 4.74 -41.43
CA GLU A 432 38.89 3.74 -40.45
C GLU A 432 37.81 3.49 -39.39
N ASP A 433 37.61 2.21 -39.04
CA ASP A 433 36.68 1.77 -38.01
C ASP A 433 37.03 2.43 -36.66
N PRO A 434 36.14 3.23 -36.06
CA PRO A 434 36.42 3.92 -34.80
C PRO A 434 36.40 2.99 -33.59
N PHE A 435 36.16 1.70 -33.76
CA PHE A 435 36.22 0.71 -32.69
C PHE A 435 37.29 -0.36 -32.99
N PRO A 436 38.48 -0.29 -32.33
CA PRO A 436 39.51 -1.31 -32.46
C PRO A 436 39.13 -2.67 -31.82
#